data_AF-A0A6G2PRZ3-F1
#
_entry.id   AF-A0A6G2PRZ3-F1
#
_cell.length_a   1.000
_cell.length_b   1.000
_cell.length_c   1.000
_cell.angle_alpha   90.00
_cell.angle_beta   90.00
_cell.angle_gamma   90.00
#
_symmetry.space_group_name_H-M   'P 1'
#
loop_
_entity.id
_entity.type
_entity.pdbx_description
1 polymer ?
#
loop_
_entity_poly.entity_id
_entity_poly.type
_entity_poly.pdbx_seq_one_letter_code
_entity_poly.pdbx_strand_id
1 'polypeptide(L)'
;LRIASRHGDGTVRQAAAGYGPQAAASVGQLLDAADPLVDALPRTLPALPDWADPGLLPQIAVRTEGALPADATRHVLTMLALGKPGEPYAGLAVVQEICEPASLAEFAWSVFQRWREAHMPARDSWALTALGRLGDDGTVRRLAPVIRAWPGESAHRYAVDGLEVLAEIGSDVALAHLYAIAQRVRFTGLKEHAGRKIGEVADHLGLTSDQLGDRLVPDLGLGADGATVIDYGQRHFTVGFDEALRPYVVDGAGRRRSALPAPRAVDDAGLATAGRKRFAAMKKDVRAVAAGRILRLETAMLQGDTWSAAEFSDLFAHHPLVRHLARRLVWLSLHASGDRAFRVAEDGTFADQDDEVFVLPDDARVRVPHPLHLGAALPAWRTVFADHEILQPFSQLDRPVLAFTAEEAAGRRLPRFENATAVTGALLGLTKRGWQRMDVEDAGVFAGIYKVLGRGQVVTVAPELGFAAGSTDHAAPVRLATVSMHTEVRADGDPVRPDDVRFADVDPLAASELLLDLTTVVEEQV
;
A
#
# COMPACT_ATOMS: atom_id res chain seq x y z
N LEU A 1 -3.67 -1.19 38.71
CA LEU A 1 -3.48 -2.47 37.99
C LEU A 1 -3.88 -2.39 36.52
N ARG A 2 -5.15 -2.23 36.15
CA ARG A 2 -5.55 -2.09 34.71
C ARG A 2 -4.88 -0.93 33.95
N ILE A 3 -4.61 0.19 34.63
CA ILE A 3 -3.89 1.32 34.02
C ILE A 3 -2.40 0.97 33.82
N ALA A 4 -1.80 0.24 34.77
CA ALA A 4 -0.41 -0.19 34.71
C ALA A 4 -0.18 -1.26 33.64
N SER A 5 -1.13 -2.20 33.47
CA SER A 5 -1.08 -3.17 32.38
C SER A 5 -1.18 -2.55 30.99
N ARG A 6 -1.75 -1.34 30.85
CA ARG A 6 -1.88 -0.63 29.57
C ARG A 6 -0.74 0.36 29.29
N HIS A 7 -0.23 1.03 30.32
CA HIS A 7 0.73 2.13 30.17
C HIS A 7 2.11 1.86 30.78
N GLY A 8 2.30 0.69 31.40
CA GLY A 8 3.51 0.30 32.11
C GLY A 8 3.57 0.82 33.54
N ASP A 9 4.13 0.01 34.43
CA ASP A 9 4.32 0.33 35.85
C ASP A 9 5.13 1.61 36.06
N GLY A 10 6.14 1.85 35.24
CA GLY A 10 6.98 3.05 35.30
C GLY A 10 6.17 4.34 35.12
N THR A 11 5.29 4.37 34.12
CA THR A 11 4.42 5.51 33.82
C THR A 11 3.45 5.78 34.97
N VAL A 12 2.88 4.72 35.55
CA VAL A 12 1.95 4.84 36.69
C VAL A 12 2.68 5.32 37.96
N ARG A 13 3.89 4.83 38.21
CA ARG A 13 4.73 5.30 39.32
C ARG A 13 5.14 6.76 39.16
N GLN A 14 5.49 7.17 37.94
CA GLN A 14 5.83 8.56 37.63
C GLN A 14 4.63 9.50 37.81
N ALA A 15 3.44 9.10 37.36
CA ALA A 15 2.22 9.84 37.61
C ALA A 15 1.89 9.94 39.11
N ALA A 16 2.03 8.83 39.85
CA ALA A 16 1.81 8.81 41.29
C ALA A 16 2.78 9.70 42.08
N ALA A 17 4.03 9.82 41.62
CA ALA A 17 5.02 10.72 42.21
C ALA A 17 4.59 12.20 42.15
N GLY A 18 3.83 12.60 41.12
CA GLY A 18 3.27 13.94 40.99
C GLY A 18 2.24 14.31 42.07
N TYR A 19 1.69 13.33 42.77
CA TYR A 19 0.71 13.52 43.86
C TYR A 19 1.34 13.39 45.26
N GLY A 20 2.67 13.34 45.34
CA GLY A 20 3.44 13.35 46.59
C GLY A 20 3.89 11.96 47.08
N PRO A 21 4.77 11.94 48.10
CA PRO A 21 5.50 10.73 48.51
C PRO A 21 4.59 9.64 49.08
N GLN A 22 3.49 10.01 49.73
CA GLN A 22 2.54 9.05 50.27
C GLN A 22 1.75 8.34 49.16
N ALA A 23 1.31 9.07 48.14
CA ALA A 23 0.63 8.50 46.98
C ALA A 23 1.57 7.58 46.18
N ALA A 24 2.82 8.00 45.98
CA ALA A 24 3.86 7.19 45.33
C ALA A 24 4.12 5.87 46.09
N ALA A 25 4.23 5.92 47.41
CA ALA A 25 4.44 4.73 48.24
C ALA A 25 3.25 3.76 48.19
N SER A 26 2.02 4.26 48.31
CA SER A 26 0.82 3.43 48.26
C SER A 26 0.58 2.80 46.88
N VAL A 27 0.80 3.56 45.80
CA VAL A 27 0.70 3.02 44.44
C VAL A 27 1.83 2.03 44.17
N GLY A 28 3.04 2.31 44.64
CA GLY A 28 4.19 1.40 44.53
C GLY A 28 3.91 0.05 45.18
N GLN A 29 3.48 0.05 46.45
CA GLN A 29 3.11 -1.18 47.16
C GLN A 29 2.01 -1.98 46.45
N LEU A 30 1.02 -1.29 45.87
CA LEU A 30 -0.09 -1.94 45.17
C LEU A 30 0.35 -2.55 43.83
N LEU A 31 1.35 -1.98 43.16
CA LEU A 31 1.97 -2.56 41.96
C LEU A 31 2.91 -3.71 42.33
N ASP A 32 3.69 -3.57 43.40
CA ASP A 32 4.64 -4.60 43.86
C ASP A 32 3.93 -5.85 44.40
N ALA A 33 2.73 -5.70 44.97
CA ALA A 33 1.93 -6.80 45.49
C ALA A 33 1.03 -7.47 44.45
N ALA A 34 0.89 -6.90 43.25
CA ALA A 34 0.01 -7.45 42.23
C ALA A 34 0.76 -8.44 41.33
N ASP A 35 0.24 -9.65 41.22
CA ASP A 35 0.71 -10.62 40.23
C ASP A 35 -0.26 -10.59 39.03
N PRO A 36 0.13 -9.99 37.89
CA PRO A 36 -0.75 -9.92 36.73
C PRO A 36 -1.10 -11.29 36.14
N LEU A 37 -0.37 -12.36 36.48
CA LEU A 37 -0.71 -13.73 36.07
C LEU A 37 -1.88 -14.28 36.90
N VAL A 38 -2.00 -13.88 38.17
CA VAL A 38 -3.02 -14.40 39.09
C VAL A 38 -4.20 -13.44 39.20
N ASP A 39 -3.93 -12.15 39.39
CA ASP A 39 -4.95 -11.12 39.66
C ASP A 39 -5.79 -10.75 38.43
N ALA A 40 -5.30 -11.07 37.23
CA ALA A 40 -6.04 -10.86 35.98
C ALA A 40 -7.01 -12.01 35.67
N LEU A 41 -6.97 -13.12 36.41
CA LEU A 41 -7.81 -14.29 36.11
C LEU A 41 -9.28 -14.03 36.50
N PRO A 42 -10.24 -14.41 35.65
CA PRO A 42 -11.64 -14.40 36.02
C PRO A 42 -11.93 -15.47 37.08
N ARG A 43 -13.01 -15.28 37.85
CA ARG A 43 -13.49 -16.27 38.83
C ARG A 43 -13.76 -17.66 38.22
N THR A 44 -14.14 -17.68 36.94
CA THR A 44 -14.36 -18.91 36.17
C THR A 44 -13.59 -18.81 34.87
N LEU A 45 -12.73 -19.79 34.61
CA LEU A 45 -11.97 -19.87 33.36
C LEU A 45 -12.89 -20.20 32.17
N PRO A 46 -12.60 -19.68 30.96
CA PRO A 46 -13.35 -20.01 29.77
C PRO A 46 -13.22 -21.51 29.47
N ALA A 47 -14.35 -22.16 29.22
CA ALA A 47 -14.35 -23.52 28.68
C ALA A 47 -13.89 -23.47 27.23
N LEU A 48 -12.85 -24.25 26.90
CA LEU A 48 -12.39 -24.35 25.52
C LEU A 48 -13.44 -25.09 24.68
N PRO A 49 -13.72 -24.62 23.46
CA PRO A 49 -14.65 -25.31 22.57
C PRO A 49 -14.03 -26.59 22.00
N ASP A 50 -14.87 -27.57 21.66
CA ASP A 50 -14.42 -28.88 21.14
C ASP A 50 -13.59 -28.77 19.86
N TRP A 51 -13.82 -27.71 19.07
CA TRP A 51 -13.02 -27.46 17.87
C TRP A 51 -11.58 -27.08 18.19
N ALA A 52 -11.26 -26.60 19.39
CA ALA A 52 -9.92 -26.18 19.82
C ALA A 52 -9.18 -27.31 20.58
N ASP A 53 -9.08 -28.49 19.97
CA ASP A 53 -8.34 -29.64 20.53
C ASP A 53 -6.83 -29.52 20.25
N PRO A 54 -5.96 -29.49 21.29
CA PRO A 54 -4.51 -29.55 21.11
C PRO A 54 -4.01 -30.71 20.25
N GLY A 55 -4.69 -31.85 20.25
CA GLY A 55 -4.29 -33.03 19.46
C GLY A 55 -4.46 -32.84 17.95
N LEU A 56 -5.21 -31.83 17.52
CA LEU A 56 -5.48 -31.51 16.11
C LEU A 56 -4.76 -30.24 15.64
N LEU A 57 -3.86 -29.70 16.47
CA LEU A 57 -3.09 -28.49 16.22
C LEU A 57 -1.60 -28.83 16.06
N PRO A 58 -0.83 -28.04 15.28
CA PRO A 58 0.61 -28.24 15.18
C PRO A 58 1.27 -28.01 16.54
N GLN A 59 2.36 -28.73 16.80
CA GLN A 59 3.12 -28.58 18.03
C GLN A 59 3.81 -27.21 18.12
N ILE A 60 3.78 -26.61 19.30
CA ILE A 60 4.51 -25.37 19.61
C ILE A 60 5.92 -25.77 20.05
N ALA A 61 6.92 -25.42 19.26
CA ALA A 61 8.31 -25.72 19.58
C ALA A 61 8.83 -24.75 20.65
N VAL A 62 9.66 -25.24 21.56
CA VAL A 62 10.39 -24.39 22.52
C VAL A 62 11.73 -23.97 21.92
N ARG A 63 12.26 -22.81 22.32
CA ARG A 63 13.53 -22.27 21.78
C ARG A 63 14.76 -23.12 22.10
N THR A 64 14.65 -23.98 23.10
CA THR A 64 15.69 -24.95 23.48
C THR A 64 15.58 -26.19 22.59
N GLU A 65 15.18 -27.32 23.16
CA GLU A 65 14.84 -28.53 22.40
C GLU A 65 13.45 -29.03 22.81
N GLY A 66 12.71 -29.56 21.84
CA GLY A 66 11.40 -30.18 22.06
C GLY A 66 10.21 -29.26 21.74
N ALA A 67 9.04 -29.66 22.23
CA ALA A 67 7.78 -28.97 22.01
C ALA A 67 6.88 -29.04 23.24
N LEU A 68 5.93 -28.11 23.34
CA LEU A 68 4.95 -28.11 24.42
C LEU A 68 4.08 -29.39 24.37
N PRO A 69 3.89 -30.08 25.50
CA PRO A 69 2.95 -31.20 25.59
C PRO A 69 1.50 -30.72 25.43
N ALA A 70 0.59 -31.64 25.12
CA ALA A 70 -0.82 -31.32 24.84
C ALA A 70 -1.50 -30.53 25.98
N ASP A 71 -1.20 -30.85 27.24
CA ASP A 71 -1.73 -30.14 28.41
C ASP A 71 -1.21 -28.69 28.49
N ALA A 72 0.08 -28.47 28.20
CA ALA A 72 0.63 -27.13 28.13
C ALA A 72 0.03 -26.33 26.96
N THR A 73 -0.14 -26.96 25.80
CA THR A 73 -0.82 -26.36 24.65
C THR A 73 -2.27 -26.00 24.97
N ARG A 74 -2.97 -26.80 25.78
CA ARG A 74 -4.31 -26.48 26.29
C ARG A 74 -4.30 -25.20 27.11
N HIS A 75 -3.29 -25.00 27.96
CA HIS A 75 -3.14 -23.75 28.70
C HIS A 75 -2.90 -22.55 27.78
N VAL A 76 -2.10 -22.70 26.72
CA VAL A 76 -1.92 -21.63 25.72
C VAL A 76 -3.26 -21.26 25.07
N LEU A 77 -4.10 -22.23 24.69
CA LEU A 77 -5.45 -21.96 24.17
C LEU A 77 -6.32 -21.22 25.20
N THR A 78 -6.27 -21.61 26.47
CA THR A 78 -7.01 -20.91 27.53
C THR A 78 -6.52 -19.47 27.69
N MET A 79 -5.21 -19.22 27.65
CA MET A 79 -4.63 -17.88 27.71
C MET A 79 -5.11 -17.01 26.54
N LEU A 80 -5.19 -17.58 25.33
CA LEU A 80 -5.74 -16.88 24.16
C LEU A 80 -7.23 -16.57 24.34
N ALA A 81 -8.02 -17.52 24.84
CA ALA A 81 -9.45 -17.32 25.11
C ALA A 81 -9.74 -16.34 26.27
N LEU A 82 -8.77 -16.14 27.17
CA LEU A 82 -8.84 -15.13 28.24
C LEU A 82 -8.56 -13.72 27.73
N GLY A 83 -7.76 -13.59 26.68
CA GLY A 83 -7.39 -12.30 26.09
C GLY A 83 -8.57 -11.58 25.45
N LYS A 84 -8.55 -10.24 25.48
CA LYS A 84 -9.48 -9.38 24.77
C LYS A 84 -8.73 -8.57 23.70
N PRO A 85 -9.43 -8.05 22.67
CA PRO A 85 -8.82 -7.12 21.72
C PRO A 85 -8.12 -5.96 22.45
N GLY A 86 -6.83 -5.76 22.19
CA GLY A 86 -6.01 -4.73 22.85
C GLY A 86 -5.63 -5.00 24.32
N GLU A 87 -6.10 -6.09 24.92
CA GLU A 87 -5.83 -6.48 26.32
C GLU A 87 -5.52 -7.99 26.40
N PRO A 88 -4.34 -8.43 25.92
CA PRO A 88 -3.95 -9.83 26.01
C PRO A 88 -3.71 -10.25 27.47
N TYR A 89 -3.93 -11.53 27.76
CA TYR A 89 -3.57 -12.08 29.06
C TYR A 89 -2.03 -12.11 29.22
N ALA A 90 -1.54 -11.63 30.37
CA ALA A 90 -0.11 -11.42 30.61
C ALA A 90 0.74 -12.70 30.45
N GLY A 91 0.18 -13.87 30.73
CA GLY A 91 0.87 -15.16 30.57
C GLY A 91 1.29 -15.47 29.14
N LEU A 92 0.67 -14.84 28.13
CA LEU A 92 1.05 -15.04 26.74
C LEU A 92 2.46 -14.50 26.43
N ALA A 93 2.89 -13.44 27.11
CA ALA A 93 4.24 -12.89 26.94
C ALA A 93 5.32 -13.92 27.35
N VAL A 94 5.07 -14.67 28.43
CA VAL A 94 5.95 -15.76 28.88
C VAL A 94 6.04 -16.86 27.82
N VAL A 95 4.92 -17.21 27.20
CA VAL A 95 4.89 -18.21 26.11
C VAL A 95 5.71 -17.74 24.91
N GLN A 96 5.60 -16.47 24.51
CA GLN A 96 6.36 -15.88 23.40
C GLN A 96 7.88 -15.80 23.67
N GLU A 97 8.26 -15.66 24.94
CA GLU A 97 9.66 -15.66 25.35
C GLU A 97 10.28 -17.05 25.21
N ILE A 98 9.58 -18.11 25.63
CA ILE A 98 10.15 -19.47 25.69
C ILE A 98 9.95 -20.30 24.41
N CYS A 99 9.00 -19.92 23.55
CA CYS A 99 8.64 -20.67 22.34
C CYS A 99 9.22 -20.08 21.06
N GLU A 100 9.41 -20.94 20.05
CA GLU A 100 9.86 -20.55 18.72
C GLU A 100 8.78 -19.73 17.98
N PRO A 101 9.07 -18.48 17.56
CA PRO A 101 8.07 -17.58 16.96
C PRO A 101 7.36 -18.18 15.74
N ALA A 102 8.09 -18.86 14.85
CA ALA A 102 7.51 -19.47 13.67
C ALA A 102 6.51 -20.59 14.01
N SER A 103 6.77 -21.35 15.08
CA SER A 103 5.85 -22.41 15.53
C SER A 103 4.59 -21.84 16.18
N LEU A 104 4.71 -20.71 16.91
CA LEU A 104 3.58 -19.97 17.47
C LEU A 104 2.68 -19.41 16.36
N ALA A 105 3.28 -18.86 15.30
CA ALA A 105 2.56 -18.34 14.15
C ALA A 105 1.77 -19.42 13.40
N GLU A 106 2.38 -20.58 13.15
CA GLU A 106 1.68 -21.72 12.55
C GLU A 106 0.59 -22.28 13.45
N PHE A 107 0.83 -22.38 14.76
CA PHE A 107 -0.17 -22.76 15.75
C PHE A 107 -1.38 -21.83 15.73
N ALA A 108 -1.16 -20.51 15.84
CA ALA A 108 -2.24 -19.53 15.81
C ALA A 108 -3.02 -19.56 14.48
N TRP A 109 -2.31 -19.74 13.36
CA TRP A 109 -2.95 -19.91 12.06
C TRP A 109 -3.85 -21.14 12.01
N SER A 110 -3.40 -22.29 12.53
CA SER A 110 -4.23 -23.51 12.62
C SER A 110 -5.44 -23.33 13.54
N VAL A 111 -5.30 -22.66 14.68
CA VAL A 111 -6.43 -22.30 15.56
C VAL A 111 -7.47 -21.48 14.81
N PHE A 112 -7.04 -20.44 14.08
CA PHE A 112 -7.92 -19.61 13.26
C PHE A 112 -8.65 -20.42 12.17
N GLN A 113 -7.96 -21.33 11.46
CA GLN A 113 -8.62 -22.16 10.45
C GLN A 113 -9.67 -23.08 11.04
N ARG A 114 -9.39 -23.71 12.18
CA ARG A 114 -10.37 -24.58 12.86
C ARG A 114 -11.59 -23.80 13.34
N TRP A 115 -11.41 -22.57 13.83
CA TRP A 115 -12.53 -21.68 14.15
C TRP A 115 -13.39 -21.35 12.91
N ARG A 116 -12.75 -21.15 11.74
CA ARG A 116 -13.48 -20.95 10.48
C ARG A 116 -14.24 -22.19 10.02
N GLU A 117 -13.62 -23.36 10.11
CA GLU A 117 -14.27 -24.66 9.82
C GLU A 117 -15.45 -24.94 10.77
N ALA A 118 -15.36 -24.47 12.01
CA ALA A 118 -16.45 -24.45 12.97
C ALA A 118 -17.52 -23.36 12.70
N HIS A 119 -17.48 -22.72 11.52
CA HIS A 119 -18.41 -21.68 11.07
C HIS A 119 -18.35 -20.38 11.88
N MET A 120 -17.16 -20.04 12.40
CA MET A 120 -16.84 -18.76 13.02
C MET A 120 -17.80 -18.35 14.16
N PRO A 121 -17.99 -19.21 15.19
CA PRO A 121 -18.85 -18.89 16.33
C PRO A 121 -18.40 -17.59 17.01
N ALA A 122 -19.34 -16.65 17.17
CA ALA A 122 -19.04 -15.28 17.60
C ALA A 122 -18.41 -15.19 19.00
N ARG A 123 -18.77 -16.11 19.91
CA ARG A 123 -18.19 -16.19 21.27
C ARG A 123 -16.71 -16.56 21.28
N ASP A 124 -16.22 -17.14 20.18
CA ASP A 124 -14.86 -17.62 20.04
C ASP A 124 -14.02 -16.76 19.08
N SER A 125 -14.40 -15.49 18.86
CA SER A 125 -13.67 -14.57 17.98
C SER A 125 -12.21 -14.32 18.41
N TRP A 126 -11.84 -14.72 19.62
CA TRP A 126 -10.47 -14.73 20.11
C TRP A 126 -9.51 -15.51 19.20
N ALA A 127 -10.01 -16.49 18.43
CA ALA A 127 -9.21 -17.23 17.45
C ALA A 127 -8.67 -16.35 16.31
N LEU A 128 -9.42 -15.31 15.91
CA LEU A 128 -8.96 -14.31 14.95
C LEU A 128 -7.95 -13.36 15.61
N THR A 129 -8.27 -12.82 16.79
CA THR A 129 -7.38 -11.85 17.46
C THR A 129 -6.08 -12.46 17.96
N ALA A 130 -6.04 -13.77 18.20
CA ALA A 130 -4.81 -14.51 18.50
C ALA A 130 -3.74 -14.34 17.41
N LEU A 131 -4.15 -14.18 16.15
CA LEU A 131 -3.23 -13.93 15.03
C LEU A 131 -2.47 -12.61 15.20
N GLY A 132 -3.06 -11.60 15.85
CA GLY A 132 -2.42 -10.31 16.08
C GLY A 132 -1.20 -10.40 16.98
N ARG A 133 -1.23 -11.35 17.93
CA ARG A 133 -0.18 -11.53 18.94
C ARG A 133 0.87 -12.56 18.54
N LEU A 134 0.43 -13.66 17.95
CA LEU A 134 1.29 -14.80 17.64
C LEU A 134 1.68 -14.88 16.17
N GLY A 135 1.00 -14.12 15.30
CA GLY A 135 1.25 -14.15 13.85
C GLY A 135 2.52 -13.43 13.44
N ASP A 136 3.00 -13.82 12.26
CA ASP A 136 4.14 -13.21 11.58
C ASP A 136 3.73 -12.72 10.18
N ASP A 137 4.71 -12.30 9.36
CA ASP A 137 4.47 -11.91 7.98
C ASP A 137 3.85 -13.04 7.14
N GLY A 138 4.10 -14.31 7.49
CA GLY A 138 3.46 -15.46 6.87
C GLY A 138 1.95 -15.47 7.16
N THR A 139 1.55 -15.18 8.40
CA THR A 139 0.16 -14.97 8.81
C THR A 139 -0.48 -13.80 8.06
N VAL A 140 0.17 -12.64 7.98
CA VAL A 140 -0.32 -11.47 7.22
C VAL A 140 -0.66 -11.84 5.77
N ARG A 141 0.26 -12.50 5.07
CA ARG A 141 0.09 -12.90 3.66
C ARG A 141 -1.05 -13.88 3.43
N ARG A 142 -1.44 -14.64 4.46
CA ARG A 142 -2.54 -15.60 4.43
C ARG A 142 -3.86 -14.96 4.85
N LEU A 143 -3.84 -14.03 5.81
CA LEU A 143 -5.02 -13.34 6.33
C LEU A 143 -5.53 -12.22 5.42
N ALA A 144 -4.66 -11.43 4.80
CA ALA A 144 -5.07 -10.27 4.00
C ALA A 144 -6.05 -10.61 2.84
N PRO A 145 -5.91 -11.71 2.09
CA PRO A 145 -6.92 -12.13 1.12
C PRO A 145 -8.28 -12.48 1.76
N VAL A 146 -8.28 -13.09 2.95
CA VAL A 146 -9.49 -13.45 3.69
C VAL A 146 -10.24 -12.19 4.13
N ILE A 147 -9.52 -11.20 4.68
CA ILE A 147 -10.09 -9.90 5.07
C ILE A 147 -10.81 -9.23 3.91
N ARG A 148 -10.21 -9.25 2.71
CA ARG A 148 -10.78 -8.63 1.51
C ARG A 148 -12.04 -9.34 1.00
N ALA A 149 -12.18 -10.64 1.27
CA ALA A 149 -13.32 -11.45 0.84
C ALA A 149 -14.53 -11.31 1.78
N TRP A 150 -14.28 -11.25 3.10
CA TRP A 150 -15.33 -11.28 4.13
C TRP A 150 -16.50 -10.30 3.96
N PRO A 151 -16.33 -9.04 3.50
CA PRO A 151 -17.48 -8.17 3.25
C PRO A 151 -18.45 -8.71 2.18
N GLY A 152 -17.95 -9.48 1.21
CA GLY A 152 -18.78 -10.16 0.21
C GLY A 152 -19.43 -11.46 0.71
N GLU A 153 -18.98 -11.96 1.87
CA GLU A 153 -19.49 -13.16 2.54
C GLU A 153 -20.39 -12.79 3.74
N SER A 154 -20.86 -11.53 3.81
CA SER A 154 -21.65 -10.99 4.94
C SER A 154 -20.92 -11.03 6.29
N ALA A 155 -19.59 -11.10 6.29
CA ALA A 155 -18.72 -11.18 7.47
C ALA A 155 -18.02 -9.85 7.79
N HIS A 156 -18.71 -8.71 7.62
CA HIS A 156 -18.14 -7.36 7.76
C HIS A 156 -17.40 -7.12 9.07
N ARG A 157 -17.95 -7.60 10.20
CA ARG A 157 -17.32 -7.47 11.51
C ARG A 157 -15.93 -8.10 11.55
N TYR A 158 -15.80 -9.32 11.02
CA TYR A 158 -14.52 -10.02 11.00
C TYR A 158 -13.52 -9.36 10.04
N ALA A 159 -13.99 -8.75 8.96
CA ALA A 159 -13.13 -7.93 8.10
C ALA A 159 -12.51 -6.76 8.86
N VAL A 160 -13.31 -6.07 9.68
CA VAL A 160 -12.83 -4.98 10.54
C VAL A 160 -11.86 -5.50 11.61
N ASP A 161 -12.23 -6.57 12.33
CA ASP A 161 -11.36 -7.19 13.35
C ASP A 161 -10.03 -7.68 12.74
N GLY A 162 -10.06 -8.17 11.50
CA GLY A 162 -8.87 -8.58 10.78
C GLY A 162 -7.93 -7.41 10.44
N LEU A 163 -8.45 -6.19 10.22
CA LEU A 163 -7.59 -5.01 10.07
C LEU A 163 -6.87 -4.66 11.37
N GLU A 164 -7.57 -4.78 12.50
CA GLU A 164 -6.96 -4.60 13.83
C GLU A 164 -5.86 -5.63 14.07
N VAL A 165 -6.06 -6.89 13.66
CA VAL A 165 -5.03 -7.93 13.70
C VAL A 165 -3.79 -7.55 12.88
N LEU A 166 -3.96 -7.00 11.66
CA LEU A 166 -2.81 -6.56 10.87
C LEU A 166 -2.07 -5.40 11.54
N ALA A 167 -2.81 -4.43 12.10
CA ALA A 167 -2.22 -3.32 12.84
C ALA A 167 -1.47 -3.80 14.10
N GLU A 168 -2.00 -4.82 14.79
CA GLU A 168 -1.41 -5.41 15.99
C GLU A 168 -0.12 -6.20 15.72
N ILE A 169 -0.02 -6.90 14.57
CA ILE A 169 1.23 -7.53 14.13
C ILE A 169 2.31 -6.46 13.88
N GLY A 170 1.93 -5.32 13.29
CA GLY A 170 2.76 -4.11 13.27
C GLY A 170 4.05 -4.18 12.46
N SER A 171 4.32 -5.25 11.70
CA SER A 171 5.47 -5.33 10.79
C SER A 171 5.25 -4.45 9.55
N ASP A 172 6.35 -4.09 8.86
CA ASP A 172 6.27 -3.34 7.59
C ASP A 172 5.40 -4.07 6.55
N VAL A 173 5.45 -5.41 6.54
CA VAL A 173 4.59 -6.23 5.68
C VAL A 173 3.12 -6.09 6.10
N ALA A 174 2.81 -6.14 7.40
CA ALA A 174 1.46 -5.96 7.91
C ALA A 174 0.88 -4.58 7.57
N LEU A 175 1.66 -3.52 7.82
CA LEU A 175 1.29 -2.14 7.51
C LEU A 175 1.17 -1.91 6.00
N ALA A 176 2.07 -2.47 5.17
CA ALA A 176 1.96 -2.40 3.71
C ALA A 176 0.67 -3.08 3.21
N HIS A 177 0.29 -4.22 3.79
CA HIS A 177 -0.97 -4.90 3.47
C HIS A 177 -2.19 -4.09 3.90
N LEU A 178 -2.15 -3.46 5.08
CA LEU A 178 -3.18 -2.56 5.59
C LEU A 178 -3.34 -1.33 4.69
N TYR A 179 -2.22 -0.69 4.30
CA TYR A 179 -2.19 0.43 3.36
C TYR A 179 -2.79 0.04 2.01
N ALA A 180 -2.41 -1.11 1.45
CA ALA A 180 -2.97 -1.61 0.20
C ALA A 180 -4.49 -1.84 0.27
N ILE A 181 -5.03 -2.26 1.42
CA ILE A 181 -6.48 -2.38 1.63
C ILE A 181 -7.14 -1.00 1.66
N ALA A 182 -6.57 -0.04 2.39
CA ALA A 182 -7.06 1.35 2.45
C ALA A 182 -7.12 2.02 1.08
N GLN A 183 -6.23 1.65 0.15
CA GLN A 183 -6.20 2.24 -1.19
C GLN A 183 -7.14 1.55 -2.18
N ARG A 184 -7.25 0.22 -2.16
CA ARG A 184 -7.73 -0.54 -3.33
C ARG A 184 -8.98 -1.38 -3.09
N VAL A 185 -9.44 -1.55 -1.85
CA VAL A 185 -10.61 -2.40 -1.61
C VAL A 185 -11.89 -1.71 -2.09
N ARG A 186 -12.77 -2.48 -2.75
CA ARG A 186 -14.03 -1.97 -3.32
C ARG A 186 -15.11 -1.67 -2.27
N PHE A 187 -14.93 -2.17 -1.05
CA PHE A 187 -15.92 -2.07 0.03
C PHE A 187 -15.64 -0.81 0.86
N THR A 188 -16.48 0.23 0.71
CA THR A 188 -16.26 1.56 1.31
C THR A 188 -16.02 1.52 2.81
N GLY A 189 -16.87 0.84 3.60
CA GLY A 189 -16.69 0.79 5.05
C GLY A 189 -15.38 0.12 5.50
N LEU A 190 -14.90 -0.90 4.76
CA LEU A 190 -13.60 -1.52 5.04
C LEU A 190 -12.44 -0.59 4.63
N LYS A 191 -12.60 0.12 3.52
CA LYS A 191 -11.64 1.11 3.02
C LYS A 191 -11.44 2.24 4.04
N GLU A 192 -12.53 2.81 4.53
CA GLU A 192 -12.52 3.90 5.52
C GLU A 192 -11.87 3.48 6.84
N HIS A 193 -12.21 2.29 7.35
CA HIS A 193 -11.62 1.78 8.59
C HIS A 193 -10.11 1.54 8.45
N ALA A 194 -9.67 0.95 7.33
CA ALA A 194 -8.25 0.78 7.03
C ALA A 194 -7.54 2.14 6.89
N GLY A 195 -8.17 3.11 6.21
CA GLY A 195 -7.65 4.47 6.04
C GLY A 195 -7.45 5.18 7.37
N ARG A 196 -8.42 5.08 8.30
CA ARG A 196 -8.28 5.64 9.65
C ARG A 196 -7.11 5.04 10.41
N LYS A 197 -6.89 3.73 10.33
CA LYS A 197 -5.75 3.08 10.99
C LYS A 197 -4.40 3.49 10.42
N ILE A 198 -4.30 3.63 9.11
CA ILE A 198 -3.10 4.19 8.48
C ILE A 198 -2.88 5.64 8.91
N GLY A 199 -3.95 6.44 9.00
CA GLY A 199 -3.89 7.81 9.52
C GLY A 199 -3.35 7.86 10.94
N GLU A 200 -3.87 7.03 11.85
CA GLU A 200 -3.40 6.95 13.24
C GLU A 200 -1.88 6.61 13.33
N VAL A 201 -1.40 5.69 12.49
CA VAL A 201 0.03 5.35 12.43
C VAL A 201 0.86 6.48 11.83
N ALA A 202 0.37 7.11 10.75
CA ALA A 202 1.07 8.20 10.07
C ALA A 202 1.19 9.43 10.98
N ASP A 203 0.11 9.81 11.66
CA ASP A 203 0.08 10.92 12.61
C ASP A 203 1.05 10.70 13.77
N HIS A 204 1.13 9.48 14.31
CA HIS A 204 2.10 9.14 15.36
C HIS A 204 3.55 9.31 14.91
N LEU A 205 3.82 9.11 13.62
CA LEU A 205 5.14 9.26 13.01
C LEU A 205 5.39 10.66 12.43
N GLY A 206 4.42 11.58 12.52
CA GLY A 206 4.50 12.91 11.92
C GLY A 206 4.52 12.89 10.39
N LEU A 207 3.90 11.88 9.79
CA LEU A 207 3.86 11.65 8.34
C LEU A 207 2.43 11.82 7.81
N THR A 208 2.30 12.15 6.53
CA THR A 208 1.04 11.92 5.81
C THR A 208 0.84 10.43 5.53
N SER A 209 -0.40 10.01 5.26
CA SER A 209 -0.71 8.64 4.83
C SER A 209 0.14 8.21 3.62
N ASP A 210 0.38 9.12 2.67
CA ASP A 210 1.17 8.82 1.47
C ASP A 210 2.67 8.75 1.76
N GLN A 211 3.17 9.61 2.64
CA GLN A 211 4.55 9.54 3.13
C GLN A 211 4.83 8.27 3.93
N LEU A 212 3.86 7.81 4.73
CA LEU A 212 3.92 6.51 5.38
C LEU A 212 3.91 5.40 4.31
N GLY A 213 3.01 5.52 3.34
CA GLY A 213 2.97 4.67 2.15
C GLY A 213 4.34 4.49 1.53
N ASP A 214 5.06 5.56 1.21
CA ASP A 214 6.40 5.53 0.60
C ASP A 214 7.45 4.76 1.44
N ARG A 215 7.30 4.75 2.77
CA ARG A 215 8.18 4.03 3.71
C ARG A 215 7.82 2.56 3.92
N LEU A 216 6.58 2.17 3.66
CA LEU A 216 6.07 0.79 3.84
C LEU A 216 6.43 -0.14 2.67
N VAL A 217 7.68 -0.13 2.20
CA VAL A 217 8.17 -1.09 1.21
C VAL A 217 9.12 -2.07 1.92
N PRO A 218 8.75 -3.36 2.02
CA PRO A 218 9.68 -4.34 2.57
C PRO A 218 10.88 -4.54 1.65
N ASP A 219 12.05 -4.83 2.23
CA ASP A 219 13.28 -5.18 1.50
C ASP A 219 13.15 -6.52 0.75
N LEU A 220 12.25 -7.39 1.21
CA LEU A 220 12.02 -8.75 0.73
C LEU A 220 13.28 -9.64 0.75
N GLY A 221 14.19 -9.37 1.69
CA GLY A 221 15.47 -10.09 1.79
C GLY A 221 16.45 -9.78 0.65
N LEU A 222 16.28 -8.64 -0.01
CA LEU A 222 17.27 -8.07 -0.92
C LEU A 222 18.36 -7.36 -0.10
N GLY A 223 19.61 -7.42 -0.58
CA GLY A 223 20.71 -6.63 -0.04
C GLY A 223 20.59 -5.14 -0.38
N ALA A 224 21.51 -4.33 0.13
CA ALA A 224 21.57 -2.88 -0.17
C ALA A 224 21.79 -2.60 -1.67
N ASP A 225 22.42 -3.53 -2.40
CA ASP A 225 22.54 -3.51 -3.85
C ASP A 225 21.25 -3.95 -4.58
N GLY A 226 20.15 -4.16 -3.86
CA GLY A 226 18.87 -4.63 -4.40
C GLY A 226 18.92 -6.00 -5.06
N ALA A 227 19.95 -6.81 -4.77
CA ALA A 227 20.09 -8.15 -5.28
C ALA A 227 19.96 -9.18 -4.14
N THR A 228 19.62 -10.41 -4.51
CA THR A 228 19.74 -11.56 -3.60
C THR A 228 20.13 -12.78 -4.42
N VAL A 229 20.85 -13.70 -3.79
CA VAL A 229 21.33 -14.92 -4.43
C VAL A 229 20.59 -16.12 -3.86
N ILE A 230 20.10 -16.97 -4.75
CA ILE A 230 19.48 -18.24 -4.41
C ILE A 230 20.50 -19.34 -4.65
N ASP A 231 20.88 -19.98 -3.56
CA ASP A 231 21.92 -21.00 -3.53
C ASP A 231 21.32 -22.41 -3.68
N TYR A 232 21.86 -23.19 -4.61
CA TYR A 232 21.61 -24.62 -4.82
C TYR A 232 22.85 -25.47 -4.47
N GLY A 233 23.87 -24.90 -3.83
CA GLY A 233 25.19 -25.47 -3.61
C GLY A 233 26.16 -25.12 -4.73
N GLN A 234 26.26 -25.97 -5.75
CA GLN A 234 27.17 -25.71 -6.88
C GLN A 234 26.66 -24.65 -7.86
N ARG A 235 25.36 -24.41 -7.88
CA ARG A 235 24.72 -23.42 -8.76
C ARG A 235 24.11 -22.30 -7.93
N HIS A 236 24.29 -21.09 -8.42
CA HIS A 236 23.77 -19.88 -7.81
C HIS A 236 22.92 -19.14 -8.84
N PHE A 237 21.87 -18.48 -8.36
CA PHE A 237 20.97 -17.70 -9.20
C PHE A 237 20.78 -16.31 -8.60
N THR A 238 21.17 -15.28 -9.33
CA THR A 238 20.97 -13.89 -8.90
C THR A 238 19.56 -13.44 -9.27
N VAL A 239 18.81 -12.93 -8.31
CA VAL A 239 17.47 -12.37 -8.54
C VAL A 239 17.59 -10.95 -9.07
N GLY A 240 16.79 -10.62 -10.10
CA GLY A 240 16.64 -9.27 -10.65
C GLY A 240 15.18 -8.93 -10.93
N PHE A 241 14.90 -7.69 -11.33
CA PHE A 241 13.56 -7.14 -11.50
C PHE A 241 13.42 -6.36 -12.81
N ASP A 242 12.29 -6.54 -13.49
CA ASP A 242 11.97 -5.80 -14.71
C ASP A 242 11.26 -4.47 -14.43
N GLU A 243 10.83 -3.78 -15.49
CA GLU A 243 10.13 -2.49 -15.42
C GLU A 243 8.81 -2.56 -14.65
N ALA A 244 8.17 -3.72 -14.61
CA ALA A 244 6.98 -3.97 -13.82
C ALA A 244 7.29 -4.52 -12.41
N LEU A 245 8.56 -4.43 -11.97
CA LEU A 245 9.11 -5.08 -10.79
C LEU A 245 8.88 -6.61 -10.77
N ARG A 246 8.69 -7.29 -11.90
CA ARG A 246 8.48 -8.74 -11.87
C ARG A 246 9.82 -9.43 -11.64
N PRO A 247 9.93 -10.31 -10.62
CA PRO A 247 11.19 -10.98 -10.33
C PRO A 247 11.56 -11.99 -11.41
N TYR A 248 12.82 -11.99 -11.81
CA TYR A 248 13.47 -13.01 -12.63
C TYR A 248 14.76 -13.49 -11.96
N VAL A 249 15.33 -14.57 -12.47
CA VAL A 249 16.64 -15.07 -12.05
C VAL A 249 17.61 -15.12 -13.21
N VAL A 250 18.88 -14.86 -12.92
CA VAL A 250 20.00 -14.99 -13.86
C VAL A 250 20.89 -16.12 -13.36
N ASP A 251 21.20 -17.07 -14.24
CA ASP A 251 22.14 -18.16 -13.92
C ASP A 251 23.60 -17.72 -14.12
N GLY A 252 24.56 -18.55 -13.70
CA GLY A 252 25.99 -18.24 -13.86
C GLY A 252 26.48 -18.06 -15.30
N ALA A 253 25.64 -18.35 -16.32
CA ALA A 253 25.92 -18.08 -17.73
C ALA A 253 25.26 -16.77 -18.22
N GLY A 254 24.69 -15.96 -17.32
CA GLY A 254 24.02 -14.71 -17.66
C GLY A 254 22.59 -14.90 -18.21
N ARG A 255 22.05 -16.12 -18.22
CA ARG A 255 20.75 -16.37 -18.84
C ARG A 255 19.59 -16.04 -17.90
N ARG A 256 18.79 -15.04 -18.29
CA ARG A 256 17.55 -14.65 -17.61
C ARG A 256 16.45 -15.70 -17.75
N ARG A 257 15.77 -16.01 -16.64
CA ARG A 257 14.62 -16.93 -16.57
C ARG A 257 13.56 -16.38 -15.63
N SER A 258 12.29 -16.57 -15.98
CA SER A 258 11.18 -16.16 -15.13
C SER A 258 10.98 -17.08 -13.92
N ALA A 259 11.56 -18.27 -13.90
CA ALA A 259 11.46 -19.21 -12.79
C ALA A 259 12.81 -19.89 -12.51
N LEU A 260 13.01 -20.27 -11.25
CA LEU A 260 14.13 -21.11 -10.86
C LEU A 260 14.03 -22.49 -11.55
N PRO A 261 15.13 -23.00 -12.11
CA PRO A 261 15.15 -24.33 -12.70
C PRO A 261 14.98 -25.42 -11.64
N ALA A 262 14.57 -26.61 -12.09
CA ALA A 262 14.55 -27.79 -11.23
C ALA A 262 15.97 -28.11 -10.70
N PRO A 263 16.09 -28.62 -9.46
CA PRO A 263 17.36 -29.13 -8.97
C PRO A 263 17.83 -30.31 -9.82
N ARG A 264 19.14 -30.45 -9.93
CA ARG A 264 19.88 -31.53 -10.61
C ARG A 264 20.61 -32.35 -9.55
N ALA A 265 21.14 -33.51 -9.96
CA ALA A 265 21.91 -34.39 -9.07
C ALA A 265 23.14 -33.72 -8.43
N VAL A 266 23.66 -32.64 -9.02
CA VAL A 266 24.81 -31.87 -8.51
C VAL A 266 24.43 -30.80 -7.49
N ASP A 267 23.14 -30.53 -7.31
CA ASP A 267 22.65 -29.52 -6.38
C ASP A 267 22.33 -30.13 -5.02
N ASP A 268 22.39 -29.31 -3.98
CA ASP A 268 21.86 -29.66 -2.67
C ASP A 268 20.32 -29.58 -2.71
N ALA A 269 19.65 -30.71 -2.42
CA ALA A 269 18.21 -30.83 -2.49
C ALA A 269 17.49 -29.96 -1.43
N GLY A 270 18.09 -29.77 -0.25
CA GLY A 270 17.55 -28.96 0.83
C GLY A 270 17.61 -27.48 0.48
N LEU A 271 18.77 -26.99 0.07
CA LEU A 271 18.98 -25.61 -0.38
C LEU A 271 18.10 -25.27 -1.58
N ALA A 272 18.01 -26.18 -2.57
CA ALA A 272 17.15 -25.96 -3.73
C ALA A 272 15.67 -25.87 -3.36
N THR A 273 15.19 -26.73 -2.47
CA THR A 273 13.79 -26.70 -2.01
C THR A 273 13.50 -25.41 -1.24
N ALA A 274 14.38 -25.02 -0.33
CA ALA A 274 14.26 -23.78 0.44
C ALA A 274 14.32 -22.54 -0.46
N GLY A 275 15.26 -22.51 -1.41
CA GLY A 275 15.44 -21.43 -2.38
C GLY A 275 14.22 -21.25 -3.29
N ARG A 276 13.62 -22.34 -3.78
CA ARG A 276 12.38 -22.29 -4.56
C ARG A 276 11.20 -21.76 -3.74
N LYS A 277 11.07 -22.18 -2.47
CA LYS A 277 10.05 -21.66 -1.56
C LYS A 277 10.24 -20.15 -1.32
N ARG A 278 11.47 -19.72 -1.07
CA ARG A 278 11.82 -18.29 -0.86
C ARG A 278 11.49 -17.45 -2.09
N PHE A 279 11.88 -17.88 -3.28
CA PHE A 279 11.59 -17.16 -4.52
C PHE A 279 10.08 -17.07 -4.82
N ALA A 280 9.34 -18.15 -4.55
CA ALA A 280 7.89 -18.14 -4.72
C ALA A 280 7.20 -17.16 -3.75
N ALA A 281 7.66 -17.09 -2.50
CA ALA A 281 7.18 -16.11 -1.53
C ALA A 281 7.51 -14.67 -1.96
N MET A 282 8.75 -14.39 -2.35
CA MET A 282 9.17 -13.10 -2.88
C MET A 282 8.30 -12.66 -4.08
N LYS A 283 8.07 -13.55 -5.04
CA LYS A 283 7.17 -13.25 -6.18
C LYS A 283 5.77 -12.83 -5.76
N LYS A 284 5.22 -13.47 -4.72
CA LYS A 284 3.90 -13.13 -4.19
C LYS A 284 3.92 -11.74 -3.53
N ASP A 285 4.96 -11.44 -2.77
CA ASP A 285 5.10 -10.19 -2.03
C ASP A 285 5.33 -9.00 -2.97
N VAL A 286 6.25 -9.16 -3.94
CA VAL A 286 6.51 -8.15 -4.96
C VAL A 286 5.25 -7.87 -5.76
N ARG A 287 4.48 -8.89 -6.14
CA ARG A 287 3.20 -8.71 -6.84
C ARG A 287 2.18 -7.91 -6.02
N ALA A 288 2.23 -8.02 -4.70
CA ALA A 288 1.33 -7.27 -3.82
C ALA A 288 1.65 -5.77 -3.78
N VAL A 289 2.92 -5.38 -3.94
CA VAL A 289 3.37 -3.99 -3.81
C VAL A 289 3.65 -3.30 -5.16
N ALA A 290 4.14 -4.03 -6.16
CA ALA A 290 4.68 -3.48 -7.42
C ALA A 290 3.70 -2.53 -8.14
N ALA A 291 2.50 -3.01 -8.43
CA ALA A 291 1.49 -2.21 -9.14
C ALA A 291 1.07 -0.95 -8.35
N GLY A 292 1.08 -1.02 -7.02
CA GLY A 292 0.81 0.15 -6.17
C GLY A 292 1.94 1.18 -6.25
N ARG A 293 3.20 0.74 -6.27
CA ARG A 293 4.37 1.62 -6.36
C ARG A 293 4.49 2.32 -7.70
N ILE A 294 4.25 1.60 -8.79
CA ILE A 294 4.24 2.17 -10.14
C ILE A 294 3.14 3.25 -10.24
N LEU A 295 1.92 2.93 -9.81
CA LEU A 295 0.81 3.89 -9.80
C LEU A 295 1.10 5.10 -8.92
N ARG A 296 1.73 4.90 -7.76
CA ARG A 296 2.11 5.97 -6.82
C ARG A 296 3.13 6.93 -7.45
N LEU A 297 4.16 6.41 -8.11
CA LEU A 297 5.17 7.23 -8.80
C LEU A 297 4.57 8.00 -9.99
N GLU A 298 3.69 7.36 -10.77
CA GLU A 298 2.96 8.05 -11.83
C GLU A 298 2.06 9.15 -11.24
N THR A 299 1.34 8.85 -10.16
CA THR A 299 0.47 9.83 -9.47
C THR A 299 1.30 11.00 -8.92
N ALA A 300 2.46 10.73 -8.33
CA ALA A 300 3.39 11.74 -7.83
C ALA A 300 3.90 12.66 -8.95
N MET A 301 4.18 12.12 -10.14
CA MET A 301 4.51 12.90 -11.33
C MET A 301 3.38 13.87 -11.70
N LEU A 302 2.13 13.40 -11.63
CA LEU A 302 0.95 14.19 -12.01
C LEU A 302 0.55 15.22 -10.94
N GLN A 303 0.79 14.93 -9.67
CA GLN A 303 0.46 15.82 -8.55
C GLN A 303 1.60 16.80 -8.22
N GLY A 304 2.79 16.58 -8.77
CA GLY A 304 3.96 17.40 -8.49
C GLY A 304 4.54 17.16 -7.08
N ASP A 305 4.35 15.96 -6.54
CA ASP A 305 4.91 15.59 -5.24
C ASP A 305 6.44 15.70 -5.25
N THR A 306 6.98 16.13 -4.12
CA THR A 306 8.41 16.35 -3.95
C THR A 306 8.92 15.72 -2.66
N TRP A 307 10.11 15.15 -2.71
CA TRP A 307 10.86 14.63 -1.56
C TRP A 307 12.08 15.52 -1.28
N SER A 308 12.62 15.49 -0.08
CA SER A 308 13.98 16.01 0.15
C SER A 308 15.02 15.14 -0.57
N ALA A 309 16.23 15.65 -0.81
CA ALA A 309 17.32 14.84 -1.37
C ALA A 309 17.62 13.59 -0.53
N ALA A 310 17.60 13.71 0.81
CA ALA A 310 17.77 12.60 1.73
C ALA A 310 16.65 11.55 1.60
N GLU A 311 15.38 11.96 1.60
CA GLU A 311 14.26 11.04 1.40
C GLU A 311 14.31 10.37 0.02
N PHE A 312 14.68 11.10 -1.03
CA PHE A 312 14.86 10.52 -2.36
C PHE A 312 15.91 9.40 -2.35
N SER A 313 17.05 9.67 -1.71
CA SER A 313 18.15 8.74 -1.55
C SER A 313 17.68 7.46 -0.85
N ASP A 314 17.05 7.58 0.32
CA ASP A 314 16.70 6.45 1.19
C ASP A 314 15.50 5.64 0.67
N LEU A 315 14.45 6.33 0.21
CA LEU A 315 13.18 5.69 -0.16
C LEU A 315 13.17 5.15 -1.59
N PHE A 316 14.04 5.68 -2.47
CA PHE A 316 14.04 5.34 -3.89
C PHE A 316 15.41 4.87 -4.38
N ALA A 317 16.44 5.72 -4.36
CA ALA A 317 17.71 5.41 -5.04
C ALA A 317 18.48 4.24 -4.40
N HIS A 318 18.49 4.17 -3.07
CA HIS A 318 19.20 3.15 -2.29
C HIS A 318 18.28 2.11 -1.65
N HIS A 319 16.96 2.24 -1.81
CA HIS A 319 16.04 1.25 -1.30
C HIS A 319 16.21 -0.09 -2.04
N PRO A 320 16.36 -1.24 -1.34
CA PRO A 320 16.62 -2.54 -1.96
C PRO A 320 15.67 -2.93 -3.12
N LEU A 321 14.36 -2.76 -2.93
CA LEU A 321 13.37 -3.02 -3.97
C LEU A 321 13.06 -1.82 -4.89
N VAL A 322 12.78 -0.63 -4.33
CA VAL A 322 12.32 0.53 -5.11
C VAL A 322 13.38 1.09 -6.05
N ARG A 323 14.67 0.87 -5.78
CA ARG A 323 15.76 1.29 -6.69
C ARG A 323 15.62 0.78 -8.12
N HIS A 324 15.02 -0.39 -8.29
CA HIS A 324 14.75 -0.97 -9.61
C HIS A 324 13.73 -0.16 -10.43
N LEU A 325 12.82 0.56 -9.77
CA LEU A 325 11.95 1.55 -10.41
C LEU A 325 12.66 2.90 -10.57
N ALA A 326 13.40 3.34 -9.55
CA ALA A 326 14.09 4.63 -9.57
C ALA A 326 15.10 4.74 -10.73
N ARG A 327 15.83 3.66 -11.02
CA ARG A 327 16.75 3.55 -12.18
C ARG A 327 16.06 3.62 -13.54
N ARG A 328 14.74 3.44 -13.59
CA ARG A 328 13.93 3.40 -14.82
C ARG A 328 13.13 4.68 -15.05
N LEU A 329 13.42 5.72 -14.29
CA LEU A 329 12.77 7.02 -14.39
C LEU A 329 13.80 8.12 -14.47
N VAL A 330 13.45 9.20 -15.16
CA VAL A 330 14.14 10.48 -15.01
C VAL A 330 13.60 11.14 -13.74
N TRP A 331 14.46 11.84 -13.02
CA TRP A 331 14.16 12.62 -11.83
C TRP A 331 14.56 14.08 -12.05
N LEU A 332 13.95 14.98 -11.30
CA LEU A 332 14.21 16.42 -11.40
C LEU A 332 14.56 16.97 -10.02
N SER A 333 15.77 17.48 -9.91
CA SER A 333 16.24 18.25 -8.76
C SER A 333 15.76 19.70 -8.89
N LEU A 334 15.04 20.18 -7.89
CA LEU A 334 14.58 21.54 -7.72
C LEU A 334 15.48 22.23 -6.71
N HIS A 335 16.20 23.23 -7.16
CA HIS A 335 17.22 23.90 -6.36
C HIS A 335 17.30 25.38 -6.73
N ALA A 336 17.75 26.22 -5.80
CA ALA A 336 17.80 27.68 -5.99
C ALA A 336 18.70 28.11 -7.17
N SER A 337 19.71 27.30 -7.52
CA SER A 337 20.58 27.54 -8.67
C SER A 337 19.98 27.13 -10.02
N GLY A 338 18.77 26.57 -10.03
CA GLY A 338 18.08 26.07 -11.21
C GLY A 338 17.78 24.57 -11.14
N ASP A 339 16.70 24.20 -11.83
CA ASP A 339 16.25 22.82 -11.91
C ASP A 339 17.16 22.00 -12.84
N ARG A 340 17.52 20.78 -12.42
CA ARG A 340 18.35 19.86 -13.22
C ARG A 340 17.77 18.45 -13.20
N ALA A 341 17.57 17.89 -14.39
CA ALA A 341 17.13 16.50 -14.53
C ALA A 341 18.32 15.53 -14.40
N PHE A 342 18.06 14.33 -13.88
CA PHE A 342 19.06 13.29 -13.71
C PHE A 342 18.42 11.89 -13.72
N ARG A 343 19.24 10.85 -13.86
CA ARG A 343 18.86 9.43 -13.71
C ARG A 343 19.72 8.75 -12.65
N VAL A 344 19.25 7.61 -12.13
CA VAL A 344 20.06 6.72 -11.28
C VAL A 344 20.73 5.67 -12.17
N ALA A 345 22.05 5.61 -12.14
CA ALA A 345 22.86 4.64 -12.89
C ALA A 345 22.89 3.26 -12.22
N GLU A 346 23.53 2.29 -12.87
CA GLU A 346 23.57 0.90 -12.39
C GLU A 346 24.32 0.72 -11.07
N ASP A 347 25.42 1.43 -10.93
CA ASP A 347 26.25 1.49 -9.73
C ASP A 347 25.64 2.34 -8.60
N GLY A 348 24.48 2.96 -8.84
CA GLY A 348 23.79 3.83 -7.89
C GLY A 348 24.24 5.30 -7.93
N THR A 349 25.20 5.66 -8.78
CA THR A 349 25.54 7.08 -9.02
C THR A 349 24.44 7.79 -9.79
N PHE A 350 24.47 9.13 -9.82
CA PHE A 350 23.54 9.91 -10.62
C PHE A 350 24.24 10.49 -11.85
N ALA A 351 23.51 10.54 -12.96
CA ALA A 351 24.00 11.09 -14.22
C ALA A 351 22.96 12.02 -14.85
N ASP A 352 23.41 13.04 -15.59
CA ASP A 352 22.52 13.92 -16.34
C ASP A 352 22.25 13.40 -17.77
N GLN A 353 21.67 14.24 -18.63
CA GLN A 353 21.25 13.88 -19.99
C GLN A 353 22.41 13.58 -20.94
N ASP A 354 23.63 14.01 -20.57
CA ASP A 354 24.85 13.82 -21.35
C ASP A 354 25.68 12.64 -20.79
N ASP A 355 25.09 11.84 -19.89
CA ASP A 355 25.72 10.77 -19.11
C ASP A 355 26.89 11.25 -18.23
N GLU A 356 26.97 12.55 -17.93
CA GLU A 356 27.95 13.10 -17.01
C GLU A 356 27.49 12.98 -15.55
N VAL A 357 28.46 12.86 -14.64
CA VAL A 357 28.19 12.71 -13.20
C VAL A 357 27.37 13.89 -12.69
N PHE A 358 26.23 13.58 -12.08
CA PHE A 358 25.36 14.54 -11.42
C PHE A 358 25.52 14.41 -9.90
N VAL A 359 25.78 15.53 -9.23
CA VAL A 359 25.77 15.61 -7.76
C VAL A 359 24.46 16.26 -7.34
N LEU A 360 23.62 15.50 -6.64
CA LEU A 360 22.36 15.99 -6.09
C LEU A 360 22.66 16.93 -4.89
N PRO A 361 22.25 18.20 -4.91
CA PRO A 361 22.42 19.09 -3.76
C PRO A 361 21.60 18.61 -2.55
N ASP A 362 22.18 18.67 -1.35
CA ASP A 362 21.54 18.16 -0.12
C ASP A 362 20.24 18.92 0.24
N ASP A 363 20.15 20.19 -0.12
CA ASP A 363 18.99 21.06 0.10
C ASP A 363 18.00 21.07 -1.08
N ALA A 364 18.27 20.28 -2.13
CA ALA A 364 17.36 20.15 -3.26
C ALA A 364 16.09 19.39 -2.87
N ARG A 365 15.01 19.70 -3.58
CA ARG A 365 13.80 18.87 -3.61
C ARG A 365 13.81 18.03 -4.87
N VAL A 366 13.42 16.77 -4.77
CA VAL A 366 13.38 15.84 -5.92
C VAL A 366 11.94 15.53 -6.27
N ARG A 367 11.61 15.49 -7.56
CA ARG A 367 10.32 14.99 -8.08
C ARG A 367 10.52 14.10 -9.29
N VAL A 368 9.47 13.35 -9.65
CA VAL A 368 9.37 12.72 -10.97
C VAL A 368 8.84 13.79 -11.95
N PRO A 369 9.61 14.25 -12.94
CA PRO A 369 9.16 15.25 -13.90
C PRO A 369 8.17 14.66 -14.90
N HIS A 370 7.08 15.38 -15.14
CA HIS A 370 6.31 15.30 -16.38
C HIS A 370 7.14 15.84 -17.56
N PRO A 371 6.95 15.37 -18.82
CA PRO A 371 7.67 15.89 -19.99
C PRO A 371 7.66 17.41 -20.17
N LEU A 372 6.58 18.07 -19.72
CA LEU A 372 6.49 19.54 -19.68
C LEU A 372 7.65 20.19 -18.89
N HIS A 373 8.08 19.56 -17.80
CA HIS A 373 9.18 20.07 -16.98
C HIS A 373 10.55 19.84 -17.63
N LEU A 374 10.68 18.84 -18.51
CA LEU A 374 11.93 18.55 -19.21
C LEU A 374 12.14 19.48 -20.41
N GLY A 375 11.06 19.93 -21.06
CA GLY A 375 11.11 20.90 -22.14
C GLY A 375 12.10 20.50 -23.25
N ALA A 376 13.09 21.35 -23.52
CA ALA A 376 14.09 21.11 -24.57
C ALA A 376 15.02 19.90 -24.29
N ALA A 377 15.14 19.45 -23.04
CA ALA A 377 15.95 18.29 -22.66
C ALA A 377 15.26 16.95 -22.98
N LEU A 378 13.95 16.95 -23.24
CA LEU A 378 13.17 15.72 -23.43
C LEU A 378 13.74 14.79 -24.53
N PRO A 379 14.14 15.27 -25.73
CA PRO A 379 14.71 14.39 -26.75
C PRO A 379 16.01 13.72 -26.31
N ALA A 380 16.89 14.43 -25.59
CA ALA A 380 18.14 13.87 -25.08
C ALA A 380 17.87 12.74 -24.08
N TRP A 381 16.92 12.93 -23.16
CA TRP A 381 16.50 11.88 -22.23
C TRP A 381 15.92 10.65 -22.92
N ARG A 382 15.12 10.83 -23.97
CA ARG A 382 14.61 9.71 -24.78
C ARG A 382 15.76 8.91 -25.41
N THR A 383 16.77 9.60 -25.95
CA THR A 383 17.97 8.96 -26.52
C THR A 383 18.73 8.18 -25.45
N VAL A 384 19.04 8.78 -24.30
CA VAL A 384 19.73 8.10 -23.19
C VAL A 384 18.98 6.83 -22.77
N PHE A 385 17.65 6.91 -22.59
CA PHE A 385 16.86 5.75 -22.17
C PHE A 385 16.81 4.66 -23.25
N ALA A 386 16.80 5.02 -24.53
CA ALA A 386 16.88 4.07 -25.62
C ALA A 386 18.26 3.39 -25.72
N ASP A 387 19.34 4.16 -25.61
CA ASP A 387 20.72 3.67 -25.72
C ASP A 387 21.09 2.70 -24.60
N HIS A 388 20.56 2.93 -23.39
CA HIS A 388 20.73 2.05 -22.23
C HIS A 388 19.64 0.95 -22.14
N GLU A 389 18.78 0.82 -23.14
CA GLU A 389 17.65 -0.15 -23.19
C GLU A 389 16.73 -0.09 -21.95
N ILE A 390 16.52 1.11 -21.40
CA ILE A 390 15.76 1.33 -20.17
C ILE A 390 14.26 1.44 -20.48
N LEU A 391 13.53 0.37 -20.21
CA LEU A 391 12.07 0.38 -20.21
C LEU A 391 11.51 1.06 -18.95
N GLN A 392 10.65 2.06 -19.14
CA GLN A 392 10.00 2.82 -18.07
C GLN A 392 8.78 2.07 -17.50
N PRO A 393 8.52 2.16 -16.17
CA PRO A 393 7.40 1.48 -15.54
C PRO A 393 6.01 2.04 -15.91
N PHE A 394 5.97 3.27 -16.41
CA PHE A 394 4.81 3.96 -17.00
C PHE A 394 5.32 4.93 -18.07
N SER A 395 4.43 5.44 -18.92
CA SER A 395 4.81 6.43 -19.93
C SER A 395 5.15 7.76 -19.27
N GLN A 396 6.43 7.95 -18.95
CA GLN A 396 6.97 9.21 -18.46
C GLN A 396 7.46 10.05 -19.65
N LEU A 397 8.54 9.64 -20.33
CA LEU A 397 9.16 10.42 -21.40
C LEU A 397 8.28 10.48 -22.67
N ASP A 398 7.52 9.43 -22.94
CA ASP A 398 6.64 9.35 -24.10
C ASP A 398 5.20 9.79 -23.80
N ARG A 399 4.98 10.38 -22.62
CA ARG A 399 3.66 10.93 -22.28
C ARG A 399 3.33 12.11 -23.21
N PRO A 400 2.18 12.11 -23.89
CA PRO A 400 1.79 13.22 -24.74
C PRO A 400 1.67 14.53 -23.94
N VAL A 401 2.24 15.59 -24.50
CA VAL A 401 2.10 16.95 -23.96
C VAL A 401 1.09 17.69 -24.82
N LEU A 402 -0.06 18.02 -24.25
CA LEU A 402 -1.15 18.71 -24.93
C LEU A 402 -1.33 20.10 -24.32
N ALA A 403 -1.76 21.05 -25.15
CA ALA A 403 -2.03 22.41 -24.72
C ALA A 403 -3.37 22.91 -25.30
N PHE A 404 -3.99 23.84 -24.58
CA PHE A 404 -5.13 24.59 -25.09
C PHE A 404 -4.69 25.46 -26.27
N THR A 405 -5.60 25.65 -27.24
CA THR A 405 -5.43 26.72 -28.22
C THR A 405 -5.60 28.07 -27.54
N ALA A 406 -5.14 29.16 -28.18
CA ALA A 406 -5.35 30.51 -27.65
C ALA A 406 -6.84 30.84 -27.44
N GLU A 407 -7.72 30.33 -28.31
CA GLU A 407 -9.17 30.49 -28.20
C GLU A 407 -9.74 29.73 -26.98
N GLU A 408 -9.35 28.48 -26.79
CA GLU A 408 -9.80 27.67 -25.66
C GLU A 408 -9.30 28.23 -24.33
N ALA A 409 -8.03 28.65 -24.27
CA ALA A 409 -7.44 29.26 -23.09
C ALA A 409 -8.17 30.54 -22.68
N ALA A 410 -8.61 31.36 -23.64
CA ALA A 410 -9.38 32.57 -23.37
C ALA A 410 -10.84 32.28 -22.96
N GLY A 411 -11.34 31.07 -23.26
CA GLY A 411 -12.70 30.65 -23.05
C GLY A 411 -12.93 29.82 -21.78
N ARG A 412 -14.18 29.35 -21.66
CA ARG A 412 -14.67 28.47 -20.58
C ARG A 412 -15.15 27.11 -21.09
N ARG A 413 -15.02 26.87 -22.40
CA ARG A 413 -15.46 25.65 -23.09
C ARG A 413 -14.30 25.08 -23.90
N LEU A 414 -14.32 23.78 -24.16
CA LEU A 414 -13.40 23.09 -25.07
C LEU A 414 -14.17 22.60 -26.30
N PRO A 415 -14.37 23.45 -27.33
CA PRO A 415 -15.15 23.10 -28.52
C PRO A 415 -14.63 21.87 -29.25
N ARG A 416 -13.31 21.57 -29.15
CA ARG A 416 -12.68 20.40 -29.78
C ARG A 416 -13.29 19.06 -29.37
N PHE A 417 -13.95 18.97 -28.20
CA PHE A 417 -14.58 17.76 -27.70
C PHE A 417 -16.11 17.79 -27.79
N GLU A 418 -16.69 18.92 -28.17
CA GLU A 418 -18.14 19.04 -28.28
C GLU A 418 -18.64 18.31 -29.52
N ASN A 419 -19.76 17.60 -29.38
CA ASN A 419 -20.32 16.70 -30.37
C ASN A 419 -19.48 15.47 -30.69
N ALA A 420 -18.34 15.27 -30.03
CA ALA A 420 -17.57 14.05 -30.13
C ALA A 420 -18.32 12.87 -29.50
N THR A 421 -18.10 11.67 -30.05
CA THR A 421 -18.67 10.43 -29.52
C THR A 421 -17.62 9.72 -28.67
N ALA A 422 -18.00 9.35 -27.45
CA ALA A 422 -17.22 8.49 -26.57
C ALA A 422 -17.99 7.19 -26.29
N VAL A 423 -17.32 6.19 -25.71
CA VAL A 423 -18.00 5.02 -25.13
C VAL A 423 -18.38 5.32 -23.68
N THR A 424 -19.60 4.95 -23.25
CA THR A 424 -20.04 5.10 -21.85
C THR A 424 -19.04 4.49 -20.87
N GLY A 425 -18.56 3.27 -21.11
CA GLY A 425 -17.55 2.61 -20.29
C GLY A 425 -16.21 3.34 -20.22
N ALA A 426 -15.75 3.94 -21.33
CA ALA A 426 -14.52 4.72 -21.37
C ALA A 426 -14.65 6.00 -20.53
N LEU A 427 -15.76 6.72 -20.68
CA LEU A 427 -16.02 7.94 -19.90
C LEU A 427 -16.16 7.63 -18.40
N LEU A 428 -16.90 6.57 -18.03
CA LEU A 428 -16.98 6.14 -16.62
C LEU A 428 -15.64 5.59 -16.11
N GLY A 429 -14.79 5.07 -17.00
CA GLY A 429 -13.43 4.64 -16.71
C GLY A 429 -12.53 5.78 -16.21
N LEU A 430 -12.82 7.03 -16.59
CA LEU A 430 -12.11 8.23 -16.11
C LEU A 430 -12.22 8.42 -14.60
N THR A 431 -13.18 7.78 -13.92
CA THR A 431 -13.23 7.77 -12.45
C THR A 431 -11.98 7.19 -11.79
N LYS A 432 -11.22 6.37 -12.52
CA LYS A 432 -9.90 5.86 -12.08
C LYS A 432 -8.77 6.91 -12.22
N ARG A 433 -9.03 8.03 -12.91
CA ARG A 433 -8.10 9.12 -13.23
C ARG A 433 -8.47 10.44 -12.52
N GLY A 434 -9.16 10.33 -11.38
CA GLY A 434 -9.54 11.47 -10.54
C GLY A 434 -10.85 12.17 -10.92
N TRP A 435 -11.59 11.64 -11.90
CA TRP A 435 -12.94 12.14 -12.21
C TRP A 435 -13.97 11.56 -11.25
N GLN A 436 -15.07 12.28 -11.09
CA GLN A 436 -16.18 11.94 -10.19
C GLN A 436 -17.49 12.00 -10.97
N ARG A 437 -18.46 11.17 -10.57
CA ARG A 437 -19.81 11.24 -11.12
C ARG A 437 -20.54 12.41 -10.47
N MET A 438 -21.32 13.14 -11.25
CA MET A 438 -22.31 14.06 -10.69
C MET A 438 -23.39 13.26 -9.94
N ASP A 439 -24.12 13.93 -9.07
CA ASP A 439 -25.19 13.29 -8.31
C ASP A 439 -26.30 12.76 -9.23
N VAL A 440 -26.99 11.73 -8.74
CA VAL A 440 -28.09 11.12 -9.48
C VAL A 440 -29.34 11.96 -9.26
N GLU A 441 -29.89 12.46 -10.37
CA GLU A 441 -31.12 13.25 -10.39
C GLU A 441 -32.37 12.34 -10.44
N ASP A 442 -33.54 12.97 -10.50
CA ASP A 442 -34.82 12.29 -10.72
C ASP A 442 -34.77 11.38 -11.96
N ALA A 443 -35.46 10.24 -11.89
CA ALA A 443 -35.44 9.15 -12.89
C ALA A 443 -34.12 8.34 -12.97
N GLY A 444 -33.18 8.51 -12.04
CA GLY A 444 -32.01 7.62 -11.93
C GLY A 444 -30.97 7.89 -13.03
N VAL A 445 -30.84 9.14 -13.46
CA VAL A 445 -29.86 9.60 -14.44
C VAL A 445 -28.92 10.59 -13.74
N PHE A 446 -27.62 10.53 -14.01
CA PHE A 446 -26.69 11.59 -13.59
C PHE A 446 -26.24 12.41 -14.83
N ALA A 447 -26.16 13.72 -14.67
CA ALA A 447 -25.99 14.68 -15.77
C ALA A 447 -24.61 14.62 -16.45
N GLY A 448 -23.59 14.05 -15.79
CA GLY A 448 -22.24 14.01 -16.33
C GLY A 448 -21.17 13.57 -15.32
N ILE A 449 -19.92 13.82 -15.67
CA ILE A 449 -18.78 13.63 -14.78
C ILE A 449 -18.02 14.95 -14.61
N TYR A 450 -17.28 15.07 -13.53
CA TYR A 450 -16.46 16.25 -13.26
C TYR A 450 -15.09 15.89 -12.70
N LYS A 451 -14.13 16.81 -12.83
CA LYS A 451 -12.80 16.69 -12.23
C LYS A 451 -12.43 18.00 -11.55
N VAL A 452 -11.98 17.90 -10.30
CA VAL A 452 -11.44 19.03 -9.55
C VAL A 452 -9.95 19.12 -9.83
N LEU A 453 -9.48 20.31 -10.20
CA LEU A 453 -8.08 20.64 -10.47
C LEU A 453 -7.46 21.34 -9.25
N GLY A 454 -6.13 21.43 -9.20
CA GLY A 454 -5.36 21.83 -8.01
C GLY A 454 -5.63 23.23 -7.40
N ARG A 455 -6.52 24.04 -8.00
CA ARG A 455 -6.95 25.36 -7.48
C ARG A 455 -8.45 25.45 -7.19
N GLY A 456 -9.13 24.32 -7.07
CA GLY A 456 -10.60 24.28 -6.90
C GLY A 456 -11.38 24.49 -8.20
N GLN A 457 -10.70 24.76 -9.32
CA GLN A 457 -11.31 24.76 -10.65
C GLN A 457 -11.91 23.39 -10.94
N VAL A 458 -13.11 23.36 -11.50
CA VAL A 458 -13.83 22.14 -11.84
C VAL A 458 -14.09 22.11 -13.33
N VAL A 459 -13.77 21.00 -13.97
CA VAL A 459 -14.16 20.74 -15.36
C VAL A 459 -15.26 19.71 -15.37
N THR A 460 -16.37 20.01 -16.06
CA THR A 460 -17.49 19.10 -16.27
C THR A 460 -17.51 18.59 -17.70
N VAL A 461 -17.92 17.34 -17.86
CA VAL A 461 -18.24 16.72 -19.15
C VAL A 461 -19.69 16.26 -19.06
N ALA A 462 -20.55 16.93 -19.83
CA ALA A 462 -21.98 16.63 -19.88
C ALA A 462 -22.35 16.02 -21.24
N PRO A 463 -22.79 14.76 -21.30
CA PRO A 463 -23.37 14.19 -22.51
C PRO A 463 -24.77 14.74 -22.82
N GLU A 464 -25.24 14.59 -24.05
CA GLU A 464 -26.55 15.13 -24.49
C GLU A 464 -27.75 14.57 -23.74
N LEU A 465 -27.69 13.30 -23.32
CA LEU A 465 -28.81 12.57 -22.71
C LEU A 465 -28.54 12.13 -21.26
N GLY A 466 -27.45 12.61 -20.64
CA GLY A 466 -27.01 12.12 -19.33
C GLY A 466 -26.57 10.65 -19.34
N PHE A 467 -26.36 10.08 -18.15
CA PHE A 467 -26.07 8.67 -17.94
C PHE A 467 -27.13 8.01 -17.07
N ALA A 468 -27.76 6.94 -17.54
CA ALA A 468 -28.62 6.13 -16.67
C ALA A 468 -27.78 5.40 -15.60
N ALA A 469 -28.02 5.70 -14.32
CA ALA A 469 -27.27 5.18 -13.17
C ALA A 469 -27.32 3.65 -13.04
N GLY A 470 -28.39 3.03 -13.55
CA GLY A 470 -28.56 1.58 -13.59
C GLY A 470 -28.12 0.90 -14.90
N SER A 471 -27.59 1.64 -15.88
CA SER A 471 -27.18 1.04 -17.16
C SER A 471 -26.00 0.09 -16.96
N THR A 472 -26.15 -1.12 -17.52
CA THR A 472 -25.05 -2.10 -17.62
C THR A 472 -24.40 -2.09 -19.00
N ASP A 473 -24.96 -1.31 -19.96
CA ASP A 473 -24.40 -1.20 -21.30
C ASP A 473 -23.24 -0.21 -21.33
N HIS A 474 -22.06 -0.76 -21.02
CA HIS A 474 -20.81 -0.02 -21.05
C HIS A 474 -20.30 0.22 -22.47
N ALA A 475 -20.91 -0.38 -23.50
CA ALA A 475 -20.51 -0.21 -24.90
C ALA A 475 -21.33 0.88 -25.62
N ALA A 476 -22.42 1.36 -25.00
CA ALA A 476 -23.28 2.38 -25.60
C ALA A 476 -22.50 3.66 -25.94
N PRO A 477 -22.60 4.16 -27.19
CA PRO A 477 -22.00 5.42 -27.58
C PRO A 477 -22.72 6.57 -26.89
N VAL A 478 -21.97 7.59 -26.48
CA VAL A 478 -22.49 8.80 -25.86
C VAL A 478 -21.88 10.02 -26.53
N ARG A 479 -22.73 10.99 -26.89
CA ARG A 479 -22.30 12.25 -27.51
C ARG A 479 -22.07 13.30 -26.44
N LEU A 480 -20.88 13.90 -26.44
CA LEU A 480 -20.50 14.95 -25.49
C LEU A 480 -21.17 16.27 -25.90
N ALA A 481 -22.09 16.79 -25.09
CA ALA A 481 -22.77 18.04 -25.39
C ALA A 481 -21.89 19.24 -25.06
N THR A 482 -21.27 19.23 -23.88
CA THR A 482 -20.40 20.30 -23.42
C THR A 482 -19.23 19.77 -22.60
N VAL A 483 -18.09 20.44 -22.74
CA VAL A 483 -16.95 20.34 -21.82
C VAL A 483 -16.65 21.74 -21.32
N SER A 484 -16.93 22.00 -20.05
CA SER A 484 -16.98 23.36 -19.51
C SER A 484 -16.26 23.47 -18.17
N MET A 485 -15.75 24.66 -17.87
CA MET A 485 -15.07 24.94 -16.61
C MET A 485 -15.92 25.79 -15.66
N HIS A 486 -15.74 25.54 -14.37
CA HIS A 486 -16.50 26.07 -13.24
C HIS A 486 -15.59 26.27 -12.02
N THR A 487 -16.06 26.97 -10.97
CA THR A 487 -15.31 27.18 -9.72
C THR A 487 -15.75 26.27 -8.57
N GLU A 488 -16.99 25.79 -8.57
CA GLU A 488 -17.53 24.94 -7.50
C GLU A 488 -18.60 24.01 -8.06
N VAL A 489 -18.72 22.83 -7.44
CA VAL A 489 -19.88 21.94 -7.57
C VAL A 489 -20.71 22.17 -6.31
N ARG A 490 -21.97 22.59 -6.46
CA ARG A 490 -22.89 22.75 -5.32
C ARG A 490 -23.18 21.39 -4.69
N ALA A 491 -23.72 21.40 -3.47
CA ALA A 491 -24.07 20.18 -2.72
C ALA A 491 -25.16 19.31 -3.37
N ASP A 492 -25.81 19.81 -4.43
CA ASP A 492 -26.77 19.13 -5.29
C ASP A 492 -26.16 18.64 -6.62
N GLY A 493 -24.84 18.76 -6.78
CA GLY A 493 -24.12 18.36 -7.99
C GLY A 493 -24.07 19.41 -9.10
N ASP A 494 -24.75 20.55 -8.94
CA ASP A 494 -24.84 21.57 -9.99
C ASP A 494 -23.62 22.50 -10.00
N PRO A 495 -22.95 22.71 -11.14
CA PRO A 495 -21.78 23.58 -11.21
C PRO A 495 -22.16 25.06 -11.11
N VAL A 496 -21.54 25.80 -10.19
CA VAL A 496 -21.66 27.27 -10.11
C VAL A 496 -20.91 27.88 -11.29
N ARG A 497 -21.59 28.78 -12.02
CA ARG A 497 -21.07 29.45 -13.23
C ARG A 497 -20.71 30.92 -12.93
N PRO A 498 -19.58 31.25 -12.30
CA PRO A 498 -19.13 32.63 -12.29
C PRO A 498 -18.49 33.00 -13.64
N ASP A 499 -18.50 34.29 -13.96
CA ASP A 499 -18.15 34.81 -15.29
C ASP A 499 -16.64 34.97 -15.53
N ASP A 500 -15.81 34.70 -14.54
CA ASP A 500 -14.38 35.04 -14.50
C ASP A 500 -13.42 33.86 -14.69
N VAL A 501 -13.89 32.62 -14.73
CA VAL A 501 -13.02 31.42 -14.83
C VAL A 501 -12.64 31.14 -16.29
N ARG A 502 -11.33 31.05 -16.59
CA ARG A 502 -10.81 30.73 -17.94
C ARG A 502 -9.79 29.59 -17.94
N PHE A 503 -9.73 28.81 -19.02
CA PHE A 503 -8.78 27.70 -19.11
C PHE A 503 -7.32 28.17 -19.07
N ALA A 504 -7.05 29.45 -19.37
CA ALA A 504 -5.75 30.10 -19.17
C ALA A 504 -5.26 30.09 -17.71
N ASP A 505 -6.17 29.97 -16.74
CA ASP A 505 -5.83 29.97 -15.31
C ASP A 505 -5.49 28.57 -14.78
N VAL A 506 -5.64 27.54 -15.62
CA VAL A 506 -5.34 26.14 -15.29
C VAL A 506 -3.84 25.91 -15.41
N ASP A 507 -3.27 25.21 -14.42
CA ASP A 507 -1.87 24.81 -14.43
C ASP A 507 -1.54 24.01 -15.73
N PRO A 508 -0.42 24.28 -16.43
CA PRO A 508 -0.10 23.62 -17.69
C PRO A 508 -0.05 22.08 -17.63
N LEU A 509 0.40 21.51 -16.51
CA LEU A 509 0.38 20.06 -16.32
C LEU A 509 -1.06 19.56 -16.22
N ALA A 510 -1.86 20.19 -15.35
CA ALA A 510 -3.28 19.85 -15.22
C ALA A 510 -4.04 19.99 -16.55
N ALA A 511 -3.70 21.01 -17.36
CA ALA A 511 -4.24 21.21 -18.71
C ALA A 511 -3.88 20.07 -19.66
N SER A 512 -2.60 19.70 -19.74
CA SER A 512 -2.13 18.60 -20.59
C SER A 512 -2.81 17.29 -20.23
N GLU A 513 -2.93 16.98 -18.93
CA GLU A 513 -3.55 15.75 -18.46
C GLU A 513 -5.07 15.73 -18.65
N LEU A 514 -5.74 16.87 -18.46
CA LEU A 514 -7.16 17.02 -18.79
C LEU A 514 -7.41 16.73 -20.27
N LEU A 515 -6.62 17.34 -21.15
CA LEU A 515 -6.74 17.13 -22.59
C LEU A 515 -6.45 15.67 -22.96
N LEU A 516 -5.45 15.05 -22.33
CA LEU A 516 -5.09 13.65 -22.59
C LEU A 516 -6.20 12.69 -22.16
N ASP A 517 -6.82 12.92 -20.99
CA ASP A 517 -7.98 12.17 -20.51
C ASP A 517 -9.11 12.21 -21.55
N LEU A 518 -9.46 13.42 -22.03
CA LEU A 518 -10.56 13.65 -22.96
C LEU A 518 -10.27 13.12 -24.38
N THR A 519 -9.05 13.28 -24.87
CA THR A 519 -8.63 12.74 -26.17
C THR A 519 -8.70 11.22 -26.17
N THR A 520 -8.24 10.57 -25.10
CA THR A 520 -8.24 9.09 -24.99
C THR A 520 -9.66 8.52 -25.11
N VAL A 521 -10.64 9.10 -24.42
CA VAL A 521 -12.03 8.58 -24.44
C VAL A 521 -12.78 8.84 -25.74
N VAL A 522 -12.34 9.82 -26.54
CA VAL A 522 -12.90 10.13 -27.86
C VAL A 522 -12.23 9.29 -28.97
N GLU A 523 -10.93 8.99 -28.83
CA GLU A 523 -10.15 8.26 -29.84
C GLU A 523 -10.22 6.73 -29.71
N GLU A 524 -10.66 6.16 -28.57
CA GLU A 524 -10.89 4.71 -28.38
C GLU A 524 -11.98 4.09 -29.33
N GLN A 525 -12.45 4.84 -30.33
CA GLN A 525 -13.40 4.46 -31.37
C GLN A 525 -12.78 3.91 -32.67
N VAL A 526 -11.44 3.94 -32.83
CA VAL A 526 -10.77 3.53 -34.08
C VAL A 526 -10.24 2.10 -34.02
#